data_AF-A0A058YZ17-F1
#
_entry.id   AF-A0A058YZ17-F1
#
_cell.length_a   1.000
_cell.length_b   1.000
_cell.length_c   1.000
_cell.angle_alpha   90.00
_cell.angle_beta   90.00
_cell.angle_gamma   90.00
#
_symmetry.space_group_name_H-M   'P 1'
#
loop_
_entity.id
_entity.type
_entity.pdbx_description
1 polymer ?
#
loop_
_entity_poly.entity_id
_entity_poly.type
_entity_poly.pdbx_seq_one_letter_code
_entity_poly.pdbx_strand_id
1 'polypeptide(L)'
;MVAYGEFRRPFRKDDTEHRIVYTGMRYIIANYVAKPWTRADVRQLQDFLQTHNAATDGGTGASAFPFPADLFERAVREHGGYMPVRVRSLPEGTVVYPHTVLFEISANDEWSRLVTFLESLLTMVWGRQLRRTAAARGLFTCATGGGTTPGRAPAG
;
A
#
# COMPACT_ATOMS: atom_id res chain seq x y z
N MET A 1 2.75 0.64 -19.70
CA MET A 1 2.40 -0.46 -18.77
C MET A 1 1.25 -0.07 -17.82
N VAL A 2 0.36 -1.01 -17.50
CA VAL A 2 -0.76 -0.83 -16.54
C VAL A 2 -0.77 -1.97 -15.54
N ALA A 3 -0.99 -1.67 -14.26
CA ALA A 3 -1.22 -2.64 -13.20
C ALA A 3 -2.42 -2.23 -12.35
N TYR A 4 -3.11 -3.20 -11.74
CA TYR A 4 -4.28 -2.95 -10.91
C TYR A 4 -4.22 -3.76 -9.61
N GLY A 5 -4.88 -3.24 -8.58
CA GLY A 5 -5.02 -3.92 -7.30
C GLY A 5 -6.46 -4.36 -7.05
N GLU A 6 -6.63 -5.61 -6.65
CA GLU A 6 -7.91 -6.18 -6.21
C GLU A 6 -7.74 -7.02 -4.93
N PHE A 7 -8.85 -7.25 -4.23
CA PHE A 7 -8.88 -8.27 -3.17
C PHE A 7 -9.39 -9.59 -3.72
N ARG A 8 -8.62 -10.66 -3.53
CA ARG A 8 -9.01 -12.01 -3.99
C ARG A 8 -9.92 -12.76 -3.03
N ARG A 9 -10.00 -12.33 -1.77
CA ARG A 9 -10.76 -13.02 -0.71
C ARG A 9 -11.40 -12.01 0.24
N PRO A 10 -12.52 -12.37 0.87
CA PRO A 10 -13.12 -11.57 1.91
C PRO A 10 -12.22 -11.51 3.16
N PHE A 11 -12.48 -10.53 4.01
CA PHE A 11 -11.75 -10.35 5.26
C PHE A 11 -11.76 -11.63 6.09
N ARG A 12 -10.59 -12.12 6.52
CA ARG A 12 -10.41 -13.38 7.25
C ARG A 12 -10.99 -14.63 6.56
N LYS A 13 -11.21 -14.60 5.25
CA LYS A 13 -11.84 -15.70 4.49
C LYS A 13 -13.23 -16.07 5.05
N ASP A 14 -13.98 -15.06 5.49
CA ASP A 14 -15.34 -15.25 5.96
C ASP A 14 -16.27 -15.65 4.81
N ASP A 15 -17.00 -16.75 4.98
CA ASP A 15 -17.91 -17.28 3.97
C ASP A 15 -19.27 -16.57 3.94
N THR A 16 -19.60 -15.80 4.98
CA THR A 16 -20.92 -15.15 5.14
C THR A 16 -20.89 -13.65 4.82
N GLU A 17 -19.80 -12.96 5.15
CA GLU A 17 -19.69 -11.51 5.03
C GLU A 17 -18.51 -11.13 4.12
N HIS A 18 -18.85 -10.70 2.91
CA HIS A 18 -17.88 -10.45 1.85
C HIS A 18 -17.60 -8.96 1.64
N ARG A 19 -18.32 -8.07 2.34
CA ARG A 19 -18.16 -6.62 2.17
C ARG A 19 -16.83 -6.17 2.76
N ILE A 20 -16.11 -5.35 1.99
CA ILE A 20 -14.85 -4.72 2.38
C ILE A 20 -15.02 -3.21 2.24
N VAL A 21 -14.56 -2.43 3.22
CA VAL A 21 -14.59 -0.97 3.13
C VAL A 21 -13.24 -0.47 2.60
N TYR A 22 -13.25 0.08 1.40
CA TYR A 22 -12.04 0.60 0.75
C TYR A 22 -11.55 1.89 1.42
N THR A 23 -10.30 1.92 1.89
CA THR A 23 -9.73 3.10 2.57
C THR A 23 -8.20 3.06 2.57
N GLY A 24 -7.55 4.23 2.72
CA GLY A 24 -6.12 4.35 2.99
C GLY A 24 -5.27 4.75 1.78
N MET A 25 -5.86 4.76 0.58
CA MET A 25 -5.17 5.17 -0.65
C MET A 25 -4.74 6.63 -0.60
N ARG A 26 -5.60 7.54 -0.11
CA ARG A 26 -5.29 8.96 0.03
C ARG A 26 -4.08 9.17 0.95
N TYR A 27 -4.01 8.42 2.04
CA TYR A 27 -2.86 8.46 2.95
C TYR A 27 -1.58 8.04 2.24
N ILE A 28 -1.62 6.92 1.51
CA ILE A 28 -0.46 6.36 0.81
C ILE A 28 0.05 7.35 -0.25
N ILE A 29 -0.87 7.93 -1.03
CA ILE A 29 -0.54 8.94 -2.04
C ILE A 29 0.11 10.15 -1.37
N ALA A 30 -0.55 10.76 -0.38
CA ALA A 30 -0.06 11.98 0.25
C ALA A 30 1.28 11.81 0.98
N ASN A 31 1.52 10.65 1.60
CA ASN A 31 2.68 10.45 2.47
C ASN A 31 3.87 9.77 1.83
N TYR A 32 3.69 9.12 0.67
CA TYR A 32 4.79 8.39 0.02
C TYR A 32 4.89 8.67 -1.48
N VAL A 33 3.79 8.64 -2.23
CA VAL A 33 3.83 8.78 -3.71
C VAL A 33 3.99 10.23 -4.14
N ALA A 34 3.26 11.15 -3.50
CA ALA A 34 3.27 12.58 -3.78
C ALA A 34 4.42 13.32 -3.08
N LYS A 35 5.36 12.60 -2.46
CA LYS A 35 6.58 13.20 -1.91
C LYS A 35 7.63 13.31 -3.01
N PRO A 36 8.18 14.50 -3.26
CA PRO A 36 9.23 14.66 -4.24
C PRO A 36 10.50 13.97 -3.76
N TRP A 37 11.14 13.24 -4.67
CA TRP A 37 12.46 12.67 -4.46
C TRP A 37 13.54 13.71 -4.73
N THR A 38 14.61 13.70 -3.93
CA THR A 38 15.80 14.50 -4.16
C THR A 38 16.96 13.64 -4.64
N ARG A 39 17.99 14.27 -5.23
CA ARG A 39 19.22 13.55 -5.61
C ARG A 39 19.93 12.95 -4.39
N ALA A 40 19.79 13.56 -3.22
CA ALA A 40 20.37 13.04 -1.98
C ALA A 40 19.68 11.73 -1.58
N ASP A 41 18.34 11.65 -1.70
CA ASP A 41 17.59 10.43 -1.39
C ASP A 41 17.98 9.26 -2.30
N VAL A 42 18.17 9.54 -3.60
CA VAL A 42 18.59 8.51 -4.56
C VAL A 42 19.98 7.97 -4.23
N ARG A 43 20.93 8.85 -3.86
CA ARG A 43 22.27 8.43 -3.43
C ARG A 43 22.23 7.63 -2.13
N GLN A 44 21.50 8.13 -1.13
CA GLN A 44 21.34 7.43 0.14
C GLN A 44 20.73 6.03 -0.06
N LEU A 45 19.76 5.89 -0.97
CA LEU A 45 19.18 4.60 -1.31
C LEU A 45 20.19 3.70 -2.03
N GLN A 46 20.98 4.22 -2.97
CA GLN A 46 22.05 3.45 -3.62
C GLN A 46 23.05 2.92 -2.58
N ASP A 47 23.52 3.77 -1.68
CA ASP A 47 24.46 3.41 -0.62
C ASP A 47 23.85 2.34 0.32
N PHE A 48 22.57 2.50 0.68
CA PHE A 48 21.85 1.53 1.51
C PHE A 48 21.76 0.16 0.83
N LEU A 49 21.35 0.13 -0.45
CA LEU A 49 21.17 -1.11 -1.20
C LEU A 49 22.50 -1.82 -1.54
N GLN A 50 23.63 -1.11 -1.57
CA GLN A 50 24.95 -1.72 -1.69
C GLN A 50 25.35 -2.51 -0.44
N THR A 51 24.93 -2.05 0.74
CA THR A 51 25.26 -2.72 2.01
C THR A 51 24.28 -3.82 2.39
N HIS A 52 23.11 -3.87 1.75
CA HIS A 52 22.02 -4.79 2.09
C HIS A 52 21.73 -5.69 0.88
N ASN A 53 22.64 -6.64 0.68
CA ASN A 53 22.55 -7.62 -0.40
C ASN A 53 21.27 -8.44 -0.27
N ALA A 54 20.52 -8.55 -1.36
CA ALA A 54 19.47 -9.54 -1.47
C ALA A 54 20.14 -10.84 -1.93
N ALA A 55 19.92 -11.95 -1.22
CA ALA A 55 20.39 -13.26 -1.63
C ALA A 55 19.64 -13.69 -2.91
N THR A 56 20.10 -13.23 -4.08
CA THR A 56 19.53 -13.55 -5.38
C THR A 56 20.20 -14.78 -5.95
N ASP A 57 19.94 -15.97 -5.39
CA ASP A 57 20.33 -17.30 -5.96
C ASP A 57 20.22 -18.50 -5.00
N GLY A 58 19.74 -18.33 -3.76
CA GLY A 58 19.65 -19.46 -2.82
C GLY A 58 20.88 -19.66 -1.94
N GLY A 59 21.72 -18.62 -1.77
CA GLY A 59 22.47 -18.46 -0.53
C GLY A 59 23.98 -18.28 -0.63
N THR A 60 24.55 -17.91 -1.78
CA THR A 60 26.02 -17.73 -1.88
C THR A 60 26.47 -16.48 -2.63
N GLY A 61 25.59 -15.77 -3.34
CA GLY A 61 25.92 -14.50 -4.00
C GLY A 61 25.43 -13.27 -3.25
N ALA A 62 26.35 -12.46 -2.72
CA ALA A 62 26.05 -11.10 -2.26
C ALA A 62 25.85 -10.17 -3.47
N SER A 63 24.71 -10.27 -4.15
CA SER A 63 24.37 -9.39 -5.27
C SER A 63 23.60 -8.17 -4.77
N ALA A 64 23.90 -7.01 -5.36
CA ALA A 64 23.19 -5.77 -5.08
C ALA A 64 21.71 -5.90 -5.51
N PHE A 65 20.80 -5.35 -4.70
CA PHE A 65 19.39 -5.38 -5.03
C PHE A 65 19.11 -4.59 -6.33
N PRO A 66 18.41 -5.17 -7.31
CA PRO A 66 18.15 -4.50 -8.58
C PRO A 66 17.22 -3.29 -8.39
N PHE A 67 17.77 -2.09 -8.50
CA PHE A 67 17.07 -0.81 -8.37
C PHE A 67 17.23 0.04 -9.64
N PRO A 68 16.13 0.57 -10.23
CA PRO A 68 16.20 1.41 -11.43
C PRO A 68 16.64 2.85 -11.09
N ALA A 69 17.88 3.01 -10.64
CA ALA A 69 18.45 4.31 -10.24
C ALA A 69 18.36 5.37 -11.35
N ASP A 70 18.60 4.95 -12.60
CA ASP A 70 18.53 5.79 -13.78
C ASP A 70 17.17 6.47 -13.93
N LEU A 71 16.07 5.74 -13.69
CA LEU A 71 14.72 6.29 -13.77
C LEU A 71 14.45 7.28 -12.64
N PHE A 72 14.94 7.00 -11.43
CA PHE A 72 14.76 7.93 -10.30
C PHE A 72 15.53 9.23 -10.54
N GLU A 73 16.78 9.17 -11.00
CA GLU A 73 17.56 10.36 -11.34
C GLU A 73 16.94 11.16 -12.49
N ARG A 74 16.43 10.48 -13.52
CA ARG A 74 15.66 11.12 -14.60
C ARG A 74 14.40 11.80 -14.07
N ALA A 75 13.63 11.15 -13.20
CA ALA A 75 12.43 11.74 -12.60
C ALA A 75 12.75 12.98 -11.75
N VAL A 76 13.86 12.97 -11.00
CA VAL A 76 14.33 14.14 -10.26
C VAL A 76 14.68 15.30 -11.19
N ARG A 77 15.34 15.01 -12.32
CA ARG A 77 15.76 16.02 -13.30
C ARG A 77 14.60 16.58 -14.12
N GLU A 78 13.70 15.73 -14.61
CA GLU A 78 12.66 16.07 -15.61
C GLU A 78 11.32 16.44 -14.97
N HIS A 79 11.00 15.88 -13.80
CA HIS A 79 9.71 16.04 -13.13
C HIS A 79 9.84 16.63 -11.72
N GLY A 80 11.00 17.19 -11.37
CA GLY A 80 11.22 17.84 -10.06
C GLY A 80 11.10 16.87 -8.88
N GLY A 81 11.35 15.58 -9.09
CA GLY A 81 11.28 14.54 -8.06
C GLY A 81 9.94 13.82 -7.97
N TYR A 82 8.95 14.22 -8.77
CA TYR A 82 7.67 13.51 -8.85
C TYR A 82 7.74 12.35 -9.85
N MET A 83 7.21 11.20 -9.45
CA MET A 83 7.16 10.04 -10.33
C MET A 83 6.09 10.25 -11.41
N PRO A 84 6.41 10.10 -12.72
CA PRO A 84 5.47 10.30 -13.82
C PRO A 84 4.54 9.10 -13.99
N VAL A 85 3.74 8.82 -12.96
CA VAL A 85 2.74 7.75 -12.94
C VAL A 85 1.35 8.33 -12.73
N ARG A 86 0.34 7.68 -13.31
CA ARG A 86 -1.07 8.02 -13.10
C ARG A 86 -1.72 6.93 -12.26
N VAL A 87 -2.27 7.32 -11.12
CA VAL A 87 -3.03 6.44 -10.23
C VAL A 87 -4.51 6.83 -10.29
N ARG A 88 -5.36 5.87 -10.62
CA ARG A 88 -6.83 5.96 -10.56
C ARG A 88 -7.31 5.04 -9.45
N SER A 89 -8.26 5.48 -8.64
CA SER A 89 -8.71 4.72 -7.48
C SER A 89 -10.19 4.96 -7.20
N LEU A 90 -10.86 3.95 -6.67
CA LEU A 90 -12.21 4.10 -6.14
C LEU A 90 -12.24 5.12 -4.98
N PRO A 91 -13.35 5.83 -4.78
CA PRO A 91 -13.48 6.73 -3.64
C PRO A 91 -13.27 6.00 -2.32
N GLU A 92 -12.54 6.62 -1.38
CA GLU A 92 -12.42 6.08 -0.03
C GLU A 92 -13.79 6.04 0.66
N GLY A 93 -14.06 4.98 1.41
CA GLY A 93 -15.35 4.72 2.04
C GLY A 93 -16.30 3.86 1.19
N THR A 94 -15.94 3.58 -0.07
CA THR A 94 -16.73 2.68 -0.93
C THR A 94 -16.73 1.27 -0.36
N VAL A 95 -17.91 0.64 -0.34
CA VAL A 95 -18.06 -0.79 -0.03
C VAL A 95 -17.82 -1.58 -1.31
N VAL A 96 -16.87 -2.50 -1.26
CA VAL A 96 -16.44 -3.33 -2.39
C VAL A 96 -16.52 -4.81 -2.02
N TYR A 97 -16.53 -5.66 -3.05
CA TYR A 97 -16.50 -7.11 -2.91
C TYR A 97 -15.18 -7.67 -3.46
N PRO A 98 -14.82 -8.92 -3.13
CA PRO A 98 -13.68 -9.58 -3.78
C PRO A 98 -13.79 -9.53 -5.31
N HIS A 99 -12.64 -9.52 -5.99
CA HIS A 99 -12.52 -9.39 -7.45
C HIS A 99 -13.07 -8.08 -8.04
N THR A 100 -13.17 -7.04 -7.21
CA THR A 100 -13.41 -5.67 -7.65
C THR A 100 -12.09 -4.94 -7.79
N VAL A 101 -11.85 -4.29 -8.94
CA VAL A 101 -10.70 -3.43 -9.15
C VAL A 101 -10.80 -2.19 -8.28
N LEU A 102 -9.82 -1.99 -7.40
CA LEU A 102 -9.82 -0.92 -6.40
C LEU A 102 -9.06 0.32 -6.87
N PHE A 103 -7.93 0.07 -7.52
CA PHE A 103 -7.07 1.08 -8.07
C PHE A 103 -6.32 0.52 -9.26
N GLU A 104 -5.91 1.44 -10.12
CA GLU A 104 -5.10 1.18 -11.29
C GLU A 104 -3.95 2.19 -11.28
N ILE A 105 -2.76 1.69 -11.56
CA ILE A 105 -1.56 2.49 -11.78
C ILE A 105 -1.10 2.28 -13.22
N SER A 106 -0.83 3.37 -13.92
CA SER A 106 -0.41 3.38 -15.31
C SER A 106 0.78 4.31 -15.51
N ALA A 107 1.68 3.94 -16.41
CA ALA A 107 2.80 4.76 -16.83
C ALA A 107 3.15 4.49 -18.29
N ASN A 108 3.75 5.48 -18.96
CA ASN A 108 4.30 5.32 -20.31
C ASN A 108 5.39 4.24 -20.30
N ASP A 109 5.69 3.65 -21.45
CA ASP A 109 6.54 2.45 -21.52
C ASP A 109 7.97 2.68 -21.00
N GLU A 110 8.51 3.89 -21.16
CA GLU A 110 9.80 4.30 -20.56
C GLU A 110 9.82 4.23 -19.03
N TRP A 111 8.67 4.46 -18.39
CA TRP A 111 8.51 4.53 -16.93
C TRP A 111 7.87 3.27 -16.35
N SER A 112 7.69 2.23 -17.15
CA SER A 112 7.01 0.98 -16.77
C SER A 112 7.60 0.33 -15.52
N ARG A 113 8.93 0.35 -15.35
CA ARG A 113 9.61 -0.21 -14.16
C ARG A 113 9.25 0.52 -12.86
N LEU A 114 8.87 1.80 -12.91
CA LEU A 114 8.40 2.54 -11.74
C LEU A 114 7.04 2.01 -11.25
N VAL A 115 6.21 1.47 -12.14
CA VAL A 115 4.92 0.87 -11.77
C VAL A 115 5.13 -0.33 -10.87
N THR A 116 6.03 -1.24 -11.25
CA THR A 116 6.38 -2.42 -10.44
C THR A 116 7.02 -2.01 -9.11
N PHE A 117 7.85 -0.97 -9.10
CA PHE A 117 8.45 -0.49 -7.86
C PHE A 117 7.41 0.09 -6.89
N LEU A 118 6.44 0.83 -7.39
CA LEU A 118 5.35 1.41 -6.60
C LEU A 118 4.27 0.39 -6.19
N GLU A 119 4.21 -0.77 -6.85
CA GLU A 119 3.25 -1.83 -6.52
C GLU A 119 3.36 -2.27 -5.05
N SER A 120 4.58 -2.55 -4.58
CA SER A 120 4.85 -2.93 -3.18
C SER A 120 4.40 -1.86 -2.19
N LEU A 121 4.45 -0.58 -2.59
CA LEU A 121 4.01 0.53 -1.76
C LEU A 121 2.48 0.65 -1.75
N LEU A 122 1.84 0.52 -2.92
CA LEU A 122 0.38 0.62 -3.04
C LEU A 122 -0.34 -0.58 -2.40
N THR A 123 0.28 -1.77 -2.40
CA THR A 123 -0.26 -2.98 -1.74
C THR A 123 -0.32 -2.85 -0.22
N MET A 124 0.40 -1.90 0.39
CA MET A 124 0.23 -1.56 1.82
C MET A 124 -1.18 -1.08 2.18
N VAL A 125 -2.03 -0.78 1.18
CA VAL A 125 -3.44 -0.46 1.38
C VAL A 125 -4.17 -1.58 2.14
N TRP A 126 -3.79 -2.84 1.94
CA TRP A 126 -4.40 -3.99 2.60
C TRP A 126 -4.36 -3.86 4.14
N GLY A 127 -3.19 -3.53 4.70
CA GLY A 127 -3.03 -3.42 6.16
C GLY A 127 -3.85 -2.30 6.79
N ARG A 128 -4.12 -1.21 6.04
CA ARG A 128 -4.97 -0.10 6.53
C ARG A 128 -6.45 -0.44 6.44
N GLN A 129 -6.88 -1.16 5.40
CA GLN A 129 -8.26 -1.60 5.25
C GLN A 129 -8.67 -2.66 6.27
N LEU A 130 -7.74 -3.52 6.67
CA LEU A 130 -7.94 -4.53 7.72
C LEU A 130 -8.52 -3.89 9.00
N ARG A 131 -7.91 -2.78 9.45
CA ARG A 131 -8.33 -2.07 10.66
C ARG A 131 -9.72 -1.47 10.53
N ARG A 132 -10.04 -0.87 9.37
CA ARG A 132 -11.33 -0.18 9.16
C ARG A 132 -12.47 -1.16 8.93
N THR A 133 -12.24 -2.26 8.21
CA THR A 133 -13.25 -3.32 8.03
C THR A 133 -13.54 -4.02 9.35
N ALA A 134 -12.53 -4.26 10.19
CA ALA A 134 -12.74 -4.75 11.56
C ALA A 134 -13.56 -3.75 12.41
N ALA A 135 -13.24 -2.45 12.34
CA ALA A 135 -13.98 -1.41 13.05
C ALA A 135 -15.44 -1.27 12.57
N ALA A 136 -15.69 -1.29 11.26
CA ALA A 136 -17.03 -1.23 10.69
C ALA A 136 -17.90 -2.44 11.09
N ARG A 137 -17.27 -3.58 11.38
CA ARG A 137 -17.92 -4.81 11.87
C ARG A 137 -18.07 -4.84 13.40
N GLY A 138 -17.72 -3.76 14.10
CA GLY A 138 -17.73 -3.72 15.57
C GLY A 138 -16.69 -4.63 16.25
N LEU A 139 -15.77 -5.23 15.48
CA LEU A 139 -14.71 -6.11 15.96
C LEU A 139 -13.50 -5.35 16.52
N PHE A 140 -13.49 -4.01 16.39
CA PHE A 140 -12.53 -3.11 17.01
C PHE A 140 -13.28 -2.15 17.92
N THR A 141 -13.43 -2.54 19.19
CA THR A 141 -13.94 -1.67 20.25
C THR A 141 -12.75 -1.01 20.94
N CYS A 142 -12.66 0.32 20.88
CA CYS A 142 -11.79 1.06 21.80
C CYS A 142 -12.45 1.01 23.18
N ALA A 143 -12.03 0.08 24.04
CA ALA A 143 -12.39 0.12 25.44
C ALA A 143 -11.49 1.16 26.12
N THR A 144 -11.98 2.38 26.30
CA THR A 144 -11.39 3.30 27.26
C THR A 144 -11.68 2.76 28.65
N GLY A 145 -10.68 2.12 29.27
CA GLY A 145 -10.79 1.62 30.63
C GLY A 145 -11.07 2.78 31.60
N GLY A 146 -12.22 2.72 32.27
CA GLY A 146 -12.56 3.62 33.37
C GLY A 146 -14.06 3.71 33.64
N GLY A 147 -14.56 2.89 34.57
CA GLY A 147 -15.85 3.13 35.23
C GLY A 147 -16.84 1.98 35.19
N THR A 148 -16.77 1.12 36.21
CA THR A 148 -17.90 0.43 36.89
C THR A 148 -19.06 -0.06 36.02
N THR A 149 -19.16 -1.38 35.91
CA THR A 149 -20.41 -2.12 35.67
C THR A 149 -21.53 -1.63 36.58
N PRO A 150 -22.76 -1.39 36.07
CA PRO A 150 -23.96 -1.73 36.80
C PRO A 150 -24.40 -3.11 36.30
N GLY A 151 -24.27 -4.10 37.19
CA GLY A 151 -24.97 -5.35 37.02
C GLY A 151 -26.49 -5.19 37.15
N ARG A 152 -27.15 -6.29 36.78
CA ARG A 152 -28.51 -6.74 37.13
C ARG A 152 -29.58 -6.51 36.04
N ALA A 153 -30.44 -7.47 35.66
CA ALA A 153 -30.55 -8.94 35.78
C ALA A 153 -31.77 -9.37 34.88
N PRO A 154 -32.13 -10.66 34.77
CA PRO A 154 -33.00 -11.21 33.72
C PRO A 154 -34.50 -11.07 34.03
N ALA A 155 -35.35 -11.18 33.01
CA ALA A 155 -36.70 -11.78 33.07
C ALA A 155 -37.36 -11.74 31.67
N GLY A 156 -37.96 -12.86 31.26
CA GLY A 156 -38.77 -13.01 30.05
C GLY A 156 -38.64 -14.40 29.46
#